data_AF-A0A1I8GHS6-F1
#
_entry.id   AF-A0A1I8GHS6-F1
#
_cell.length_a   1.000
_cell.length_b   1.000
_cell.length_c   1.000
_cell.angle_alpha   90.00
_cell.angle_beta   90.00
_cell.angle_gamma   90.00
#
_symmetry.space_group_name_H-M   'P 1'
#
loop_
_entity.id
_entity.type
_entity.pdbx_description
1 polymer ?
#
loop_
_entity_poly.entity_id
_entity_poly.type
_entity_poly.pdbx_seq_one_letter_code
_entity_poly.pdbx_strand_id
1 'polypeptide(L)'
;DMDITADKAQDLAALDTDKKLQALQNWLSSKQPGEATSTAGYYVAQLRGLRAGGGGGSGGNGRCCERQDLLKGLENCLRSYSVQWLEEFMDCGGLDLLLDYLSRALDSLIRCVLHPRYATKTLVLELLAALCMLDGMHAQVLDAFDSLRERVGERRRWETLMTCFRRHEALPAEQYSLEFMVSCARFINIVQNVSNDEQLGQRVCLQA
;
A
#
# COMPACT_ATOMS: atom_id res chain seq x y z
N ASP A 1 -8.55 4.86 24.80
CA ASP A 1 -8.17 3.69 23.99
C ASP A 1 -6.69 3.68 23.67
N MET A 2 -5.89 3.05 24.52
CA MET A 2 -4.58 2.52 24.14
C MET A 2 -4.69 1.01 24.30
N ASP A 3 -4.32 0.23 23.30
CA ASP A 3 -4.24 -1.23 23.38
C ASP A 3 -3.09 -1.63 24.32
N ILE A 4 -3.33 -1.52 25.63
CA ILE A 4 -2.39 -1.92 26.67
C ILE A 4 -2.80 -3.31 27.12
N THR A 5 -1.91 -4.29 26.94
CA THR A 5 -2.10 -5.63 27.52
C THR A 5 -2.19 -5.55 29.04
N ALA A 6 -3.03 -6.39 29.65
CA ALA A 6 -3.39 -6.31 31.08
C ALA A 6 -2.17 -6.23 32.04
N ASP A 7 -1.07 -6.90 31.67
CA ASP A 7 0.18 -6.91 32.43
C ASP A 7 0.84 -5.51 32.52
N LYS A 8 0.87 -4.79 31.38
CA LYS A 8 1.41 -3.42 31.32
C LYS A 8 0.51 -2.40 32.03
N ALA A 9 -0.80 -2.66 32.11
CA ALA A 9 -1.72 -1.81 32.86
C ALA A 9 -1.49 -1.91 34.37
N GLN A 10 -1.11 -3.09 34.86
CA GLN A 10 -0.82 -3.34 36.27
C GLN A 10 0.50 -2.69 36.71
N ASP A 11 1.52 -2.75 35.85
CA ASP A 11 2.77 -2.01 36.04
C ASP A 11 2.55 -0.49 36.04
N LEU A 12 1.71 0.03 35.11
CA LEU A 12 1.33 1.45 35.08
C LEU A 12 0.56 1.89 36.33
N ALA A 13 -0.23 1.00 36.94
CA ALA A 13 -0.97 1.29 38.17
C ALA A 13 -0.05 1.40 39.40
N ALA A 14 1.10 0.73 39.40
CA ALA A 14 2.09 0.77 40.47
C ALA A 14 3.01 2.02 40.43
N LEU A 15 2.95 2.84 39.36
CA LEU A 15 3.74 4.07 39.30
C LEU A 15 3.25 5.12 40.32
N ASP A 16 4.23 5.84 40.87
CA ASP A 16 4.01 6.98 41.74
C ASP A 16 3.23 8.10 41.03
N THR A 17 2.46 8.87 41.79
CA THR A 17 1.46 9.84 41.27
C THR A 17 2.12 10.88 40.36
N ASP A 18 3.33 11.30 40.71
CA ASP A 18 4.14 12.26 39.96
C ASP A 18 4.57 11.71 38.58
N LYS A 19 4.97 10.43 38.52
CA LYS A 19 5.35 9.76 37.27
C LYS A 19 4.15 9.52 36.36
N LYS A 20 2.96 9.28 36.94
CA LYS A 20 1.70 9.20 36.18
C LYS A 20 1.33 10.55 35.56
N LEU A 21 1.48 11.64 36.31
CA LEU A 21 1.25 13.00 35.80
C LEU A 21 2.26 13.36 34.71
N GLN A 22 3.55 13.03 34.89
CA GLN A 22 4.58 13.22 33.87
C GLN A 22 4.28 12.41 32.60
N ALA A 23 3.86 11.15 32.74
CA ALA A 23 3.48 10.31 31.60
C ALA A 23 2.24 10.85 30.87
N LEU A 24 1.23 11.31 31.62
CA LEU A 24 0.06 11.98 31.05
C LEU A 24 0.42 13.29 30.36
N GLN A 25 1.35 14.06 30.92
CA GLN A 25 1.78 15.33 30.35
C GLN A 25 2.64 15.14 29.10
N ASN A 26 3.50 14.12 29.09
CA ASN A 26 4.23 13.69 27.89
C ASN A 26 3.27 13.14 26.83
N TRP A 27 2.25 12.39 27.22
CA TRP A 27 1.21 11.89 26.33
C TRP A 27 0.35 13.04 25.77
N LEU A 28 -0.05 14.00 26.61
CA LEU A 28 -0.78 15.21 26.20
C LEU A 28 0.07 16.08 25.27
N SER A 29 1.38 16.21 25.54
CA SER A 29 2.31 16.95 24.67
C SER A 29 2.58 16.21 23.36
N SER A 30 2.48 14.88 23.35
CA SER A 30 2.53 14.03 22.14
C SER A 30 1.21 14.06 21.36
N LYS A 31 0.08 14.25 22.05
CA LYS A 31 -1.28 14.38 21.48
C LYS A 31 -1.62 15.80 21.04
N GLN A 32 -0.96 16.83 21.58
CA GLN A 32 -1.09 18.18 21.08
C GLN A 32 -0.37 18.26 19.74
N PRO A 33 -0.98 18.87 18.70
CA PRO A 33 -0.35 19.03 17.40
C PRO A 33 0.82 20.00 17.53
N GLY A 34 1.97 19.46 17.93
CA GLY A 34 3.26 20.11 17.84
C GLY A 34 3.57 20.32 16.37
N GLU A 35 3.59 21.59 15.98
CA GLU A 35 4.02 22.12 14.69
C GLU A 35 3.13 21.75 13.49
N ALA A 36 2.68 22.78 12.78
CA ALA A 36 1.81 22.72 11.60
C ALA A 36 2.34 21.91 10.39
N THR A 37 3.49 21.24 10.55
CA THR A 37 4.15 20.35 9.59
C THR A 37 3.77 18.87 9.77
N SER A 38 3.05 18.52 10.85
CA SER A 38 2.72 17.12 11.20
C SER A 38 1.22 16.76 11.10
N THR A 39 0.35 17.72 10.74
CA THR A 39 -1.08 17.47 10.59
C THR A 39 -1.37 16.67 9.33
N ALA A 40 -2.39 15.82 9.37
CA ALA A 40 -2.78 15.02 8.22
C ALA A 40 -3.10 15.90 6.99
N GLY A 41 -3.75 17.05 7.23
CA GLY A 41 -4.03 18.05 6.21
C GLY A 41 -2.79 18.60 5.49
N TYR A 42 -1.66 18.77 6.19
CA TYR A 42 -0.41 19.20 5.56
C TYR A 42 0.10 18.18 4.54
N TYR A 43 0.18 16.90 4.92
CA TYR A 43 0.61 15.83 4.01
C TYR A 43 -0.29 15.72 2.79
N VAL A 44 -1.61 15.78 2.99
CA VAL A 44 -2.60 15.75 1.88
C VAL A 44 -2.42 16.95 0.95
N ALA A 45 -2.23 18.16 1.48
CA ALA A 45 -1.99 19.35 0.67
C ALA A 45 -0.70 19.25 -0.15
N GLN A 46 0.39 18.75 0.44
CA GLN A 46 1.65 18.52 -0.27
C GLN A 46 1.52 17.44 -1.35
N LEU A 47 0.81 16.34 -1.07
CA LEU A 47 0.53 15.28 -2.06
C LEU A 47 -0.31 15.80 -3.24
N ARG A 48 -1.28 16.69 -2.98
CA ARG A 48 -2.04 17.40 -4.03
C ARG A 48 -1.14 18.34 -4.83
N GLY A 49 -0.25 19.06 -4.18
CA GLY A 49 0.73 19.93 -4.83
C GLY A 49 1.66 19.14 -5.77
N LEU A 50 2.12 17.96 -5.34
CA LEU A 50 2.90 17.05 -6.19
C LEU A 50 2.12 16.53 -7.40
N ARG A 51 0.79 16.36 -7.27
CA ARG A 51 -0.11 16.00 -8.38
C ARG A 51 -0.31 17.17 -9.36
N ALA A 52 -0.45 18.40 -8.85
CA ALA A 52 -0.69 19.59 -9.67
C ALA A 52 0.59 20.17 -10.31
N GLY A 53 1.77 19.89 -9.73
CA GLY A 53 3.08 20.42 -10.11
C GLY A 53 3.70 19.82 -11.38
N GLY A 54 2.92 19.58 -12.43
CA GLY A 54 3.40 19.21 -13.77
C GLY A 54 3.90 20.38 -14.62
N GLY A 55 3.89 21.62 -14.10
CA GLY A 55 4.30 22.82 -14.83
C GLY A 55 5.31 23.66 -14.05
N GLY A 56 6.55 23.72 -14.54
CA GLY A 56 7.49 24.80 -14.24
C GLY A 56 8.75 24.43 -13.44
N GLY A 57 9.90 24.58 -14.11
CA GLY A 57 11.11 25.12 -13.50
C GLY A 57 12.17 24.12 -13.03
N SER A 58 13.36 24.26 -13.61
CA SER A 58 14.64 23.62 -13.29
C SER A 58 14.89 23.34 -11.81
N GLY A 59 15.22 22.09 -11.48
CA GLY A 59 15.64 21.68 -10.12
C GLY A 59 15.63 20.16 -9.94
N GLY A 60 16.23 19.42 -10.87
CA GLY A 60 16.04 17.97 -11.03
C GLY A 60 16.53 17.08 -9.87
N ASN A 61 17.40 17.58 -8.98
CA ASN A 61 17.94 16.77 -7.88
C ASN A 61 17.32 17.10 -6.51
N GLY A 62 16.97 18.37 -6.24
CA GLY A 62 16.39 18.80 -4.96
C GLY A 62 14.91 18.40 -4.78
N ARG A 63 14.11 18.41 -5.84
CA ARG A 63 12.70 17.99 -5.77
C ARG A 63 12.52 16.49 -5.55
N CYS A 64 13.50 15.67 -5.92
CA CYS A 64 13.43 14.21 -5.77
C CYS A 64 13.66 13.80 -4.31
N CYS A 65 14.63 14.42 -3.62
CA CYS A 65 14.85 14.18 -2.20
C CYS A 65 13.68 14.70 -1.36
N GLU A 66 13.15 15.90 -1.64
CA GLU A 66 11.97 16.44 -0.93
C GLU A 66 10.76 15.50 -1.02
N ARG A 67 10.50 14.91 -2.19
CA ARG A 67 9.42 13.92 -2.35
C ARG A 67 9.68 12.65 -1.55
N GLN A 68 10.90 12.11 -1.61
CA GLN A 68 11.24 10.89 -0.87
C GLN A 68 11.14 11.11 0.63
N ASP A 69 11.56 12.28 1.12
CA ASP A 69 11.49 12.63 2.53
C ASP A 69 10.04 12.84 2.99
N LEU A 70 9.21 13.48 2.16
CA LEU A 70 7.76 13.59 2.42
C LEU A 70 7.09 12.21 2.50
N LEU A 71 7.41 11.31 1.55
CA LEU A 71 6.83 9.96 1.52
C LEU A 71 7.29 9.11 2.71
N LYS A 72 8.56 9.20 3.11
CA LYS A 72 9.06 8.53 4.33
C LYS A 72 8.40 9.09 5.59
N GLY A 73 8.20 10.41 5.65
CA GLY A 73 7.46 11.05 6.73
C GLY A 73 6.02 10.52 6.81
N LEU A 74 5.33 10.49 5.68
CA LEU A 74 3.98 9.94 5.57
C LEU A 74 3.92 8.46 5.95
N GLU A 75 4.85 7.64 5.48
CA GLU A 75 4.95 6.22 5.81
C GLU A 75 5.13 6.02 7.32
N ASN A 76 6.00 6.80 7.95
CA ASN A 76 6.19 6.78 9.40
C ASN A 76 4.92 7.21 10.14
N CYS A 77 4.19 8.21 9.63
CA CYS A 77 2.92 8.65 10.18
C CYS A 77 1.85 7.55 10.07
N LEU A 78 1.67 6.96 8.90
CA LEU A 78 0.69 5.89 8.68
C LEU A 78 1.00 4.64 9.52
N ARG A 79 2.27 4.36 9.81
CA ARG A 79 2.68 3.20 10.63
C ARG A 79 2.47 3.41 12.13
N SER A 80 2.66 4.63 12.63
CA SER A 80 2.89 4.86 14.07
C SER A 80 1.81 5.68 14.79
N TYR A 81 0.72 6.11 14.12
CA TYR A 81 -0.21 7.09 14.67
C TYR A 81 -1.52 6.53 15.26
N SER A 82 -2.18 7.36 16.08
CA SER A 82 -3.50 7.09 16.67
C SER A 82 -4.64 7.18 15.66
N VAL A 83 -5.70 6.40 15.86
CA VAL A 83 -6.93 6.37 15.03
C VAL A 83 -7.43 7.75 14.61
N GLN A 84 -7.40 8.73 15.52
CA GLN A 84 -7.81 10.12 15.26
C GLN A 84 -7.03 10.81 14.12
N TRP A 85 -5.73 10.55 13.96
CA TRP A 85 -4.94 11.12 12.86
C TRP A 85 -5.30 10.43 11.53
N LEU A 86 -5.58 9.12 11.56
CA LEU A 86 -6.03 8.38 10.39
C LEU A 86 -7.42 8.86 9.94
N GLU A 87 -8.34 9.12 10.87
CA GLU A 87 -9.64 9.73 10.59
C GLU A 87 -9.46 11.09 9.91
N GLU A 88 -8.64 11.99 10.47
CA GLU A 88 -8.36 13.29 9.84
C GLU A 88 -7.75 13.15 8.44
N PHE A 89 -6.85 12.18 8.25
CA PHE A 89 -6.23 11.90 6.95
C PHE A 89 -7.26 11.41 5.93
N MET A 90 -8.16 10.52 6.34
CA MET A 90 -9.26 10.01 5.51
C MET A 90 -10.25 11.12 5.18
N ASP A 91 -10.65 11.94 6.16
CA ASP A 91 -11.57 13.08 5.98
C ASP A 91 -11.00 14.14 5.05
N CYS A 92 -9.68 14.32 5.07
CA CYS A 92 -8.99 15.21 4.13
C CYS A 92 -8.93 14.64 2.71
N GLY A 93 -9.43 13.43 2.43
CA GLY A 93 -9.32 12.76 1.13
C GLY A 93 -7.92 12.22 0.83
N GLY A 94 -7.15 11.89 1.87
CA GLY A 94 -5.80 11.36 1.73
C GLY A 94 -5.75 9.96 1.09
N LEU A 95 -6.76 9.13 1.37
CA LEU A 95 -6.86 7.78 0.80
C LEU A 95 -7.01 7.83 -0.73
N ASP A 96 -7.91 8.67 -1.25
CA ASP A 96 -8.11 8.83 -2.70
C ASP A 96 -6.83 9.27 -3.42
N LEU A 97 -6.04 10.14 -2.79
CA LEU A 97 -4.75 10.55 -3.32
C LEU A 97 -3.77 9.38 -3.35
N LEU A 98 -3.70 8.58 -2.29
CA LEU A 98 -2.84 7.40 -2.25
C LEU A 98 -3.24 6.39 -3.33
N LEU A 99 -4.54 6.15 -3.52
CA LEU A 99 -5.04 5.29 -4.59
C LEU A 99 -4.68 5.84 -5.98
N ASP A 100 -4.83 7.15 -6.21
CA ASP A 100 -4.42 7.80 -7.46
C ASP A 100 -2.89 7.71 -7.70
N TYR A 101 -2.07 7.83 -6.67
CA TYR A 101 -0.62 7.60 -6.77
C TYR A 101 -0.29 6.14 -7.08
N LEU A 102 -0.93 5.20 -6.39
CA LEU A 102 -0.75 3.76 -6.62
C LEU A 102 -1.16 3.37 -8.04
N SER A 103 -2.28 3.90 -8.52
CA SER A 103 -2.77 3.73 -9.89
C SER A 103 -1.70 4.10 -10.93
N ARG A 104 -1.05 5.26 -10.77
CA ARG A 104 0.06 5.66 -11.66
C ARG A 104 1.31 4.78 -11.52
N ALA A 105 1.53 4.21 -10.34
CA ALA A 105 2.64 3.30 -10.08
C ALA A 105 2.37 1.87 -10.58
N LEU A 106 1.11 1.46 -10.76
CA LEU A 106 0.72 0.11 -11.15
C LEU A 106 1.43 -0.34 -12.42
N ASP A 107 1.48 0.49 -13.47
CA ASP A 107 2.18 0.15 -14.72
C ASP A 107 3.66 -0.21 -14.50
N SER A 108 4.31 0.48 -13.56
CA SER A 108 5.70 0.21 -13.21
C SER A 108 5.83 -1.03 -12.35
N LEU A 109 4.90 -1.25 -11.41
CA LEU A 109 4.85 -2.46 -10.60
C LEU A 109 4.62 -3.71 -11.46
N ILE A 110 3.69 -3.66 -12.39
CA ILE A 110 3.37 -4.75 -13.31
C ILE A 110 4.60 -5.12 -14.16
N ARG A 111 5.38 -4.14 -14.62
CA ARG A 111 6.66 -4.39 -15.31
C ARG A 111 7.64 -5.17 -14.43
N CYS A 112 7.66 -4.93 -13.12
CA CYS A 112 8.55 -5.65 -12.20
C CYS A 112 8.21 -7.14 -12.08
N VAL A 113 7.02 -7.58 -12.52
CA VAL A 113 6.71 -9.02 -12.68
C VAL A 113 7.66 -9.68 -13.69
N LEU A 114 8.23 -8.94 -14.63
CA LEU A 114 9.23 -9.45 -15.59
C LEU A 114 10.66 -9.46 -15.02
N HIS A 115 10.91 -8.92 -13.84
CA HIS A 115 12.25 -8.79 -13.27
C HIS A 115 12.92 -10.16 -13.00
N PRO A 116 14.19 -10.41 -13.37
CA PRO A 116 14.79 -11.75 -13.31
C PRO A 116 14.84 -12.37 -11.91
N ARG A 117 14.81 -11.56 -10.84
CA ARG A 117 14.82 -12.05 -9.46
C ARG A 117 13.41 -12.44 -8.99
N TYR A 118 13.26 -13.68 -8.53
CA TYR A 118 12.02 -14.18 -7.93
C TYR A 118 11.59 -13.40 -6.70
N ALA A 119 12.51 -12.96 -5.85
CA ALA A 119 12.17 -12.12 -4.68
C ALA A 119 11.43 -10.82 -5.06
N THR A 120 11.85 -10.15 -6.13
CA THR A 120 11.16 -8.94 -6.63
C THR A 120 9.77 -9.29 -7.15
N LYS A 121 9.64 -10.40 -7.89
CA LYS A 121 8.35 -10.90 -8.35
C LYS A 121 7.41 -11.20 -7.18
N THR A 122 7.90 -11.88 -6.13
CA THR A 122 7.15 -12.20 -4.91
C THR A 122 6.56 -10.94 -4.28
N LEU A 123 7.39 -9.93 -4.00
CA LEU A 123 6.94 -8.69 -3.37
C LEU A 123 5.90 -7.95 -4.22
N VAL A 124 6.10 -7.92 -5.53
CA VAL A 124 5.16 -7.28 -6.47
C VAL A 124 3.83 -8.02 -6.49
N LEU A 125 3.84 -9.37 -6.52
CA LEU A 125 2.62 -10.17 -6.53
C LEU A 125 1.85 -10.05 -5.21
N GLU A 126 2.54 -9.94 -4.09
CA GLU A 126 1.92 -9.68 -2.78
C GLU A 126 1.27 -8.30 -2.72
N LEU A 127 1.97 -7.28 -3.22
CA LEU A 127 1.43 -5.93 -3.31
C LEU A 127 0.22 -5.88 -4.24
N LEU A 128 0.30 -6.47 -5.43
CA LEU A 128 -0.81 -6.53 -6.39
C LEU A 128 -2.00 -7.30 -5.80
N ALA A 129 -1.77 -8.38 -5.05
CA ALA A 129 -2.82 -9.10 -4.35
C ALA A 129 -3.52 -8.23 -3.30
N ALA A 130 -2.77 -7.45 -2.52
CA ALA A 130 -3.33 -6.49 -1.57
C ALA A 130 -4.15 -5.41 -2.28
N LEU A 131 -3.65 -4.88 -3.40
CA LEU A 131 -4.37 -3.88 -4.19
C LEU A 131 -5.67 -4.43 -4.78
N CYS A 132 -5.72 -5.71 -5.19
CA CYS A 132 -6.97 -6.30 -5.70
C CYS A 132 -8.10 -6.36 -4.66
N MET A 133 -7.78 -6.24 -3.36
CA MET A 133 -8.78 -6.22 -2.29
C MET A 133 -9.25 -4.79 -1.94
N LEU A 134 -8.67 -3.76 -2.56
CA LEU A 134 -9.10 -2.38 -2.37
C LEU A 134 -10.16 -2.00 -3.40
N ASP A 135 -11.16 -1.25 -2.97
CA ASP A 135 -12.26 -0.80 -3.82
C ASP A 135 -11.74 -0.04 -5.05
N GLY A 136 -12.21 -0.43 -6.23
CA GLY A 136 -11.85 0.19 -7.52
C GLY A 136 -10.45 -0.16 -8.05
N MET A 137 -9.59 -0.80 -7.27
CA MET A 137 -8.22 -1.13 -7.69
C MET A 137 -8.14 -2.43 -8.48
N HIS A 138 -9.06 -3.38 -8.28
CA HIS A 138 -9.08 -4.65 -9.03
C HIS A 138 -9.14 -4.43 -10.55
N ALA A 139 -10.06 -3.59 -11.02
CA ALA A 139 -10.17 -3.22 -12.44
C ALA A 139 -8.87 -2.60 -12.97
N GLN A 140 -8.24 -1.71 -12.20
CA GLN A 140 -6.97 -1.09 -12.59
C GLN A 140 -5.82 -2.08 -12.68
N VAL A 141 -5.76 -3.07 -11.79
CA VAL A 141 -4.77 -4.16 -11.88
C VAL A 141 -4.99 -4.96 -13.16
N LEU A 142 -6.24 -5.29 -13.51
CA LEU A 142 -6.55 -6.00 -14.75
C LEU A 142 -6.16 -5.19 -16.00
N ASP A 143 -6.46 -3.89 -16.03
CA ASP A 143 -6.10 -2.99 -17.13
C ASP A 143 -4.57 -2.87 -17.29
N ALA A 144 -3.84 -2.83 -16.18
CA ALA A 144 -2.39 -2.82 -16.20
C ALA A 144 -1.81 -4.15 -16.74
N PHE A 145 -2.46 -5.29 -16.44
CA PHE A 145 -2.07 -6.60 -17.02
C PHE A 145 -2.41 -6.70 -18.51
N ASP A 146 -3.48 -6.05 -18.99
CA ASP A 146 -3.76 -5.93 -20.42
C ASP A 146 -2.72 -5.06 -21.13
N SER A 147 -2.30 -3.96 -20.49
CA SER A 147 -1.21 -3.13 -20.98
C SER A 147 0.11 -3.90 -21.06
N LEU A 148 0.38 -4.78 -20.08
CA LEU A 148 1.54 -5.69 -20.14
C LEU A 148 1.41 -6.70 -21.29
N ARG A 149 0.24 -7.31 -21.45
CA ARG A 149 -0.06 -8.28 -22.51
C ARG A 149 0.26 -7.70 -23.89
N GLU A 150 -0.23 -6.49 -24.16
CA GLU A 150 0.01 -5.80 -25.43
C GLU A 150 1.48 -5.45 -25.64
N ARG A 151 2.18 -4.99 -24.59
CA ARG A 151 3.59 -4.62 -24.67
C ARG A 151 4.54 -5.80 -24.83
N VAL A 152 4.23 -6.93 -24.21
CA VAL A 152 5.03 -8.17 -24.30
C VAL A 152 4.63 -9.02 -25.51
N GLY A 153 3.44 -8.78 -26.07
CA GLY A 153 2.88 -9.59 -27.16
C GLY A 153 2.33 -10.94 -26.70
N GLU A 154 1.79 -11.00 -25.48
CA GLU A 154 1.13 -12.20 -24.95
C GLU A 154 -0.18 -12.48 -25.70
N ARG A 155 -0.50 -13.76 -25.93
CA ARG A 155 -1.75 -14.17 -26.57
C ARG A 155 -2.92 -14.18 -25.59
N ARG A 156 -2.63 -14.49 -24.33
CA ARG A 156 -3.60 -14.50 -23.23
C ARG A 156 -3.04 -13.70 -22.08
N ARG A 157 -3.90 -12.99 -21.36
CA ARG A 157 -3.50 -12.32 -20.10
C ARG A 157 -2.80 -13.36 -19.21
N TRP A 158 -1.76 -12.94 -18.47
CA TRP A 158 -1.01 -13.76 -17.51
C TRP A 158 -0.10 -14.83 -18.11
N GLU A 159 0.08 -14.87 -19.43
CA GLU A 159 0.84 -15.95 -20.09
C GLU A 159 2.30 -15.99 -19.62
N THR A 160 2.97 -14.83 -19.50
CA THR A 160 4.34 -14.73 -19.01
C THR A 160 4.42 -15.10 -17.54
N LEU A 161 3.46 -14.66 -16.72
CA LEU A 161 3.42 -15.00 -15.29
C LEU A 161 3.30 -16.51 -15.09
N MET A 162 2.39 -17.16 -15.83
CA MET A 162 2.20 -18.61 -15.76
C MET A 162 3.41 -19.37 -16.30
N THR A 163 4.09 -18.81 -17.31
CA THR A 163 5.35 -19.35 -17.81
C THR A 163 6.46 -19.26 -16.75
N CYS A 164 6.56 -18.14 -16.03
CA CYS A 164 7.49 -18.01 -14.91
C CYS A 164 7.18 -19.02 -13.80
N PHE A 165 5.91 -19.17 -13.43
CA PHE A 165 5.48 -20.14 -12.42
C PHE A 165 5.88 -21.57 -12.78
N ARG A 166 5.53 -22.05 -13.99
CA ARG A 166 5.87 -23.40 -14.45
C ARG A 166 7.37 -23.65 -14.57
N ARG A 167 8.13 -22.65 -15.03
CA ARG A 167 9.59 -22.77 -15.14
C ARG A 167 10.24 -22.86 -13.76
N HIS A 168 9.71 -22.13 -12.78
CA HIS A 168 10.20 -22.15 -11.41
C HIS A 168 9.85 -23.46 -10.68
N GLU A 169 8.67 -24.02 -10.95
CA GLU A 169 8.25 -25.34 -10.46
C GLU A 169 9.22 -26.46 -10.85
N ALA A 170 9.84 -26.35 -12.02
CA ALA A 170 10.81 -27.33 -12.53
C ALA A 170 12.25 -27.11 -12.03
N LEU A 171 12.53 -26.12 -11.18
CA LEU A 171 13.87 -25.85 -10.68
C LEU A 171 14.32 -26.88 -9.63
N PRO A 172 15.64 -27.13 -9.52
CA PRO A 172 16.19 -27.93 -8.43
C PRO A 172 16.01 -27.23 -7.08
N ALA A 173 16.04 -28.01 -6.01
CA ALA A 173 15.76 -27.54 -4.65
C ALA A 173 16.65 -26.36 -4.22
N GLU A 174 17.89 -26.25 -4.70
CA GLU A 174 18.78 -25.14 -4.31
C GLU A 174 18.37 -23.78 -4.91
N GLN A 175 17.61 -23.78 -6.01
CA GLN A 175 17.18 -22.56 -6.71
C GLN A 175 15.67 -22.30 -6.55
N TYR A 176 14.96 -23.24 -5.91
CA TYR A 176 13.53 -23.18 -5.70
C TYR A 176 13.18 -22.20 -4.55
N SER A 177 12.40 -21.18 -4.88
CA SER A 177 11.78 -20.26 -3.92
C SER A 177 10.32 -20.65 -3.67
N LEU A 178 10.03 -21.16 -2.48
CA LEU A 178 8.66 -21.45 -2.04
C LEU A 178 7.81 -20.17 -1.93
N GLU A 179 8.41 -19.07 -1.46
CA GLU A 179 7.73 -17.78 -1.31
C GLU A 179 7.15 -17.29 -2.63
N PHE A 180 7.91 -17.36 -3.72
CA PHE A 180 7.41 -16.98 -5.05
C PHE A 180 6.22 -17.83 -5.48
N MET A 181 6.29 -19.15 -5.28
CA MET A 181 5.22 -20.07 -5.67
C MET A 181 3.93 -19.80 -4.88
N VAL A 182 4.05 -19.62 -3.57
CA VAL A 182 2.92 -19.30 -2.69
C VAL A 182 2.31 -17.95 -3.08
N SER A 183 3.14 -16.92 -3.27
CA SER A 183 2.64 -15.58 -3.59
C SER A 183 2.03 -15.51 -4.98
N CYS A 184 2.57 -16.24 -5.97
CA CYS A 184 1.97 -16.36 -7.30
C CYS A 184 0.62 -17.09 -7.25
N ALA A 185 0.54 -18.24 -6.57
CA ALA A 185 -0.71 -18.99 -6.45
C ALA A 185 -1.80 -18.20 -5.69
N ARG A 186 -1.42 -17.54 -4.59
CA ARG A 186 -2.31 -16.66 -3.81
C ARG A 186 -2.86 -15.53 -4.67
N PHE A 187 -2.00 -14.84 -5.41
CA PHE A 187 -2.41 -13.73 -6.26
C PHE A 187 -3.39 -14.18 -7.34
N ILE A 188 -3.13 -15.29 -8.03
CA ILE A 188 -4.06 -15.87 -9.02
C ILE A 188 -5.42 -16.17 -8.39
N ASN A 189 -5.44 -16.75 -7.20
CA ASN A 189 -6.67 -17.08 -6.49
C ASN A 189 -7.48 -15.83 -6.13
N ILE A 190 -6.84 -14.80 -5.58
CA ILE A 190 -7.50 -13.53 -5.21
C ILE A 190 -8.10 -12.86 -6.43
N VAL A 191 -7.31 -12.68 -7.51
CA VAL A 191 -7.79 -12.03 -8.74
C VAL A 191 -8.99 -12.76 -9.33
N GLN A 192 -9.00 -14.09 -9.30
CA GLN A 192 -10.13 -14.88 -9.80
C GLN A 192 -11.37 -14.74 -8.90
N ASN A 193 -11.21 -14.82 -7.59
CA ASN A 193 -12.34 -14.75 -6.66
C ASN A 193 -12.97 -13.36 -6.61
N VAL A 194 -12.16 -12.29 -6.58
CA VAL A 194 -12.68 -10.91 -6.62
C VAL A 194 -13.46 -10.67 -7.91
N SER A 195 -12.95 -11.15 -9.05
CA SER A 195 -13.68 -11.06 -10.33
C SER A 195 -15.03 -11.79 -10.28
N ASN A 196 -15.12 -12.89 -9.54
CA ASN A 196 -16.37 -13.64 -9.39
C ASN A 196 -17.35 -12.94 -8.44
N ASP A 197 -16.88 -12.36 -7.33
CA ASP A 197 -17.70 -11.62 -6.37
C ASP A 197 -18.29 -10.35 -6.98
N GLU A 198 -17.54 -9.60 -7.79
CA GLU A 198 -18.07 -8.46 -8.55
C GLU A 198 -19.20 -8.89 -9.50
N GLN A 199 -19.08 -10.05 -10.15
CA GLN A 199 -20.13 -10.59 -11.01
C GLN A 199 -21.35 -11.12 -10.24
N LEU A 200 -21.15 -11.69 -9.05
CA LEU A 200 -22.24 -12.11 -8.17
C LEU A 200 -23.00 -10.89 -7.61
N GLY A 201 -22.29 -9.85 -7.17
CA GLY A 201 -22.88 -8.60 -6.71
C GLY A 201 -23.71 -7.88 -7.78
N GLN A 202 -23.22 -7.85 -9.03
CA GLN A 202 -23.98 -7.29 -10.16
C GLN A 202 -25.23 -8.09 -10.52
N ARG A 203 -25.23 -9.43 -10.34
CA ARG A 203 -26.41 -10.26 -10.57
C ARG A 203 -27.48 -10.10 -9.49
N VAL A 204 -27.09 -9.89 -8.24
CA VAL A 204 -28.02 -9.67 -7.12
C VAL A 204 -28.66 -8.26 -7.20
N CYS A 205 -27.91 -7.23 -7.59
CA CYS A 205 -28.46 -5.88 -7.78
C CYS A 205 -29.42 -5.74 -8.97
N LEU A 206 -29.40 -6.67 -9.92
CA LEU A 206 -30.35 -6.71 -11.05
C LEU A 206 -31.57 -7.62 -10.79
N GLN A 207 -31.67 -8.20 -9.60
CA GLN A 207 -32.82 -9.01 -9.16
C GLN A 207 -33.63 -8.36 -8.01
N ALA A 208 -33.35 -7.10 -7.68
CA ALA A 208 -34.09 -6.30 -6.69
C ALA A 208 -34.99 -5.25 -7.37
#